data_AF-A0A5S3SZ66-F1
#
_entry.id   AF-A0A5S3SZ66-F1
#
_cell.length_a   1.000
_cell.length_b   1.000
_cell.length_c   1.000
_cell.angle_alpha   90.00
_cell.angle_beta   90.00
_cell.angle_gamma   90.00
#
_symmetry.space_group_name_H-M   'P 1'
#
loop_
_entity.id
_entity.type
_entity.pdbx_description
1 polymer ?
#
loop_
_entity_poly.entity_id
_entity_poly.type
_entity_poly.pdbx_seq_one_letter_code
_entity_poly.pdbx_strand_id
1 'polypeptide(L)'
;FRQVSQVNTTAAVNNGFAGGQAVTLAANSLSVGGINFAGSTDYTGHSSNMDTVTDNTGTARWDITSNNAATSANNHVLANISQISGNAAVANTSNSGLDVTLNDGNFQAAGITFAGSTNYTGT
;
A
#
# COMPACT_ATOMS: atom_id res chain seq x y z
N PHE A 1 10.89 22.00 -7.04
CA PHE A 1 12.12 21.97 -6.22
C PHE A 1 13.19 21.18 -6.95
N ARG A 2 14.48 21.49 -6.78
CA ARG A 2 15.61 20.68 -7.29
C ARG A 2 16.36 20.12 -6.09
N GLN A 3 16.88 18.89 -6.18
CA GLN A 3 17.68 18.24 -5.13
C GLN A 3 16.96 18.13 -3.77
N VAL A 4 15.71 17.69 -3.76
CA VAL A 4 15.00 17.38 -2.51
C VAL A 4 15.12 15.89 -2.23
N SER A 5 15.65 15.54 -1.06
CA SER A 5 15.68 14.17 -0.54
C SER A 5 14.69 13.94 0.59
N GLN A 6 14.18 15.01 1.22
CA GLN A 6 13.24 14.92 2.33
C GLN A 6 12.22 16.06 2.34
N VAL A 7 10.99 15.73 2.71
CA VAL A 7 9.91 16.66 3.04
C VAL A 7 9.34 16.25 4.40
N ASN A 8 9.21 17.20 5.34
CA ASN A 8 8.51 16.96 6.60
C ASN A 8 7.04 17.32 6.42
N THR A 9 6.15 16.34 6.53
CA THR A 9 4.71 16.53 6.36
C THR A 9 3.97 15.39 7.07
N THR A 10 2.84 15.70 7.70
CA THR A 10 1.91 14.70 8.23
C THR A 10 0.71 14.50 7.30
N ALA A 11 0.60 15.29 6.24
CA ALA A 11 -0.44 15.13 5.23
C ALA A 11 -0.15 13.93 4.32
N ALA A 12 -1.20 13.37 3.72
CA ALA A 12 -1.11 12.31 2.73
C ALA A 12 -0.26 12.72 1.52
N VAL A 13 0.48 11.77 0.97
CA VAL A 13 1.27 11.95 -0.26
C VAL A 13 0.46 11.43 -1.45
N ASN A 14 0.23 12.30 -2.44
CA ASN A 14 -0.42 11.93 -3.69
C ASN A 14 0.60 11.95 -4.83
N ASN A 15 0.78 10.81 -5.47
CA ASN A 15 1.63 10.65 -6.64
C ASN A 15 0.80 10.73 -7.93
N GLY A 16 0.88 11.88 -8.60
CA GLY A 16 0.26 12.11 -9.90
C GLY A 16 1.12 11.70 -11.11
N PHE A 17 2.30 11.08 -10.90
CA PHE A 17 3.14 10.66 -12.02
C PHE A 17 2.49 9.49 -12.78
N ALA A 18 2.47 9.58 -14.10
CA ALA A 18 1.85 8.57 -14.96
C ALA A 18 2.66 7.26 -15.04
N GLY A 19 3.81 7.14 -14.39
CA GLY A 19 4.57 5.88 -14.32
C GLY A 19 4.49 5.28 -12.93
N GLY A 20 4.20 3.98 -12.84
CA GLY A 20 4.18 3.25 -11.57
C GLY A 20 5.50 3.40 -10.82
N GLN A 21 5.41 3.64 -9.52
CA GLN A 21 6.52 3.87 -8.61
C GLN A 21 6.65 2.72 -7.61
N ALA A 22 7.88 2.57 -7.10
CA ALA A 22 8.14 1.80 -5.90
C ALA A 22 8.04 2.72 -4.68
N VAL A 23 7.18 2.36 -3.74
CA VAL A 23 6.97 3.05 -2.48
C VAL A 23 7.52 2.18 -1.36
N THR A 24 8.32 2.77 -0.46
CA THR A 24 8.72 2.12 0.78
C THR A 24 7.97 2.76 1.93
N LEU A 25 7.19 1.98 2.67
CA LEU A 25 6.43 2.43 3.82
C LEU A 25 7.15 2.03 5.11
N ALA A 26 7.34 2.97 6.02
CA ALA A 26 7.89 2.77 7.37
C ALA A 26 6.91 3.30 8.41
N ALA A 27 7.15 3.01 9.69
CA ALA A 27 6.20 3.31 10.78
C ALA A 27 5.73 4.78 10.85
N ASN A 28 6.57 5.74 10.46
CA ASN A 28 6.26 7.18 10.53
C ASN A 28 6.75 7.96 9.30
N SER A 29 6.97 7.27 8.18
CA SER A 29 7.44 7.89 6.94
C SER A 29 7.13 7.01 5.74
N LEU A 30 7.16 7.61 4.57
CA LEU A 30 7.15 6.88 3.31
C LEU A 30 8.17 7.48 2.34
N SER A 31 8.73 6.64 1.48
CA SER A 31 9.61 7.09 0.41
C SER A 31 9.08 6.68 -0.96
N VAL A 32 9.12 7.62 -1.90
CA VAL A 32 8.75 7.41 -3.31
C VAL A 32 9.62 8.34 -4.18
N GLY A 33 10.05 7.86 -5.34
CA GLY A 33 10.83 8.67 -6.29
C GLY A 33 12.13 9.26 -5.71
N GLY A 34 12.72 8.60 -4.69
CA GLY A 34 13.92 9.07 -4.00
C GLY A 34 13.71 10.19 -2.98
N ILE A 35 12.45 10.57 -2.70
CA ILE A 35 12.09 11.55 -1.67
C ILE A 35 11.54 10.81 -0.46
N ASN A 36 11.99 11.18 0.74
CA ASN A 36 11.42 10.72 2.00
C ASN A 36 10.40 11.75 2.53
N PHE A 37 9.16 11.33 2.77
CA PHE A 37 8.12 12.14 3.37
C PHE A 37 7.99 11.76 4.86
N ALA A 38 8.79 12.45 5.68
CA ALA A 38 8.83 12.18 7.12
C ALA A 38 7.59 12.74 7.82
N GLY A 39 6.91 11.88 8.58
CA GLY A 39 5.65 12.16 9.24
C GLY A 39 4.41 11.69 8.46
N SER A 40 4.56 11.29 7.20
CA SER A 40 3.45 10.84 6.36
C SER A 40 3.41 9.33 6.30
N THR A 41 2.20 8.79 6.42
CA THR A 41 1.90 7.36 6.42
C THR A 41 0.89 6.97 5.34
N ASP A 42 0.25 7.97 4.73
CA ASP A 42 -0.84 7.80 3.78
C ASP A 42 -0.35 8.10 2.37
N TYR A 43 -0.72 7.22 1.44
CA TYR A 43 -0.25 7.28 0.07
C TYR A 43 -1.34 6.96 -0.94
N THR A 44 -1.48 7.83 -1.94
CA THR A 44 -2.35 7.62 -3.09
C THR A 44 -1.51 7.63 -4.37
N GLY A 45 -1.47 6.50 -5.07
CA GLY A 45 -0.83 6.38 -6.39
C GLY A 45 -1.70 6.90 -7.54
N HIS A 46 -1.22 6.73 -8.76
CA HIS A 46 -1.98 7.07 -9.97
C HIS A 46 -2.96 5.96 -10.34
N SER A 47 -4.21 6.30 -10.71
CA SER A 47 -5.27 5.31 -10.96
C SER A 47 -5.05 4.44 -12.20
N SER A 48 -4.36 4.95 -13.23
CA SER A 48 -4.09 4.18 -14.46
C SER A 48 -2.76 3.41 -14.43
N ASN A 49 -1.81 3.81 -13.59
CA ASN A 49 -0.47 3.27 -13.52
C ASN A 49 -0.11 3.17 -12.04
N MET A 50 -0.69 2.16 -11.42
CA MET A 50 -0.68 1.99 -9.98
C MET A 50 0.71 1.66 -9.46
N ASP A 51 0.95 2.09 -8.24
CA ASP A 51 2.25 1.93 -7.59
C ASP A 51 2.32 0.59 -6.85
N THR A 52 3.53 0.22 -6.44
CA THR A 52 3.80 -0.95 -5.60
C THR A 52 4.38 -0.48 -4.27
N VAL A 53 3.99 -1.13 -3.19
CA VAL A 53 4.39 -0.77 -1.83
C VAL A 53 5.20 -1.91 -1.22
N THR A 54 6.38 -1.59 -0.70
CA THR A 54 7.13 -2.45 0.23
C THR A 54 6.81 -1.98 1.65
N ASP A 55 6.19 -2.85 2.44
CA ASP A 55 5.76 -2.57 3.80
C ASP A 55 6.85 -2.97 4.81
N ASN A 56 7.50 -1.97 5.39
CA ASN A 56 8.45 -2.10 6.50
C ASN A 56 7.89 -1.52 7.81
N THR A 57 6.57 -1.38 7.93
CA THR A 57 5.92 -0.79 9.12
C THR A 57 5.88 -1.76 10.29
N GLY A 58 5.95 -3.06 10.03
CA GLY A 58 5.69 -4.11 11.01
C GLY A 58 4.21 -4.26 11.37
N THR A 59 3.29 -3.78 10.53
CA THR A 59 1.84 -3.99 10.73
C THR A 59 1.51 -5.47 10.77
N ALA A 60 0.59 -5.85 11.66
CA ALA A 60 0.09 -7.22 11.74
C ALA A 60 -0.89 -7.56 10.61
N ARG A 61 -1.58 -6.55 10.06
CA ARG A 61 -2.67 -6.75 9.09
C ARG A 61 -2.85 -5.58 8.13
N TRP A 62 -3.29 -5.91 6.91
CA TRP A 62 -3.94 -5.01 5.95
C TRP A 62 -5.41 -5.35 5.78
N ASP A 63 -6.26 -4.34 5.88
CA ASP A 63 -7.70 -4.41 5.65
C ASP A 63 -7.99 -3.85 4.27
N ILE A 64 -8.47 -4.69 3.35
CA ILE A 64 -8.96 -4.26 2.05
C ILE A 64 -10.24 -3.47 2.27
N THR A 65 -10.25 -2.21 1.86
CA THR A 65 -11.38 -1.28 2.06
C THR A 65 -12.16 -1.05 0.77
N SER A 66 -11.50 -1.11 -0.38
CA SER A 66 -12.12 -1.05 -1.72
C SER A 66 -11.13 -1.55 -2.78
N ASN A 67 -11.49 -1.46 -4.06
CA ASN A 67 -10.58 -1.80 -5.16
C ASN A 67 -9.32 -0.95 -5.09
N ASN A 68 -8.17 -1.62 -5.14
CA ASN A 68 -6.85 -0.99 -5.12
C ASN A 68 -6.60 -0.10 -3.88
N ALA A 69 -7.32 -0.33 -2.78
CA ALA A 69 -7.15 0.37 -1.52
C ALA A 69 -7.12 -0.56 -0.31
N ALA A 70 -6.26 -0.23 0.65
CA ALA A 70 -6.13 -0.95 1.90
C ALA A 70 -5.71 -0.03 3.05
N THR A 71 -6.13 -0.38 4.26
CA THR A 71 -5.73 0.30 5.50
C THR A 71 -5.02 -0.68 6.40
N SER A 72 -3.89 -0.31 7.00
CA SER A 72 -3.18 -1.19 7.94
C SER A 72 -3.75 -1.10 9.35
N ALA A 73 -3.47 -2.09 10.19
CA ALA A 73 -3.78 -2.04 11.63
C ALA A 73 -3.14 -0.86 12.37
N ASN A 74 -2.07 -0.27 11.80
CA ASN A 74 -1.39 0.92 12.31
C ASN A 74 -1.90 2.24 11.68
N ASN A 75 -3.07 2.21 11.01
CA ASN A 75 -3.74 3.35 10.37
C ASN A 75 -3.00 3.98 9.17
N HIS A 76 -2.07 3.28 8.53
CA HIS A 76 -1.60 3.67 7.19
C HIS A 76 -2.70 3.46 6.17
N VAL A 77 -3.00 4.47 5.36
CA VAL A 77 -4.00 4.38 4.28
C VAL A 77 -3.31 4.36 2.92
N LEU A 78 -3.62 3.34 2.10
CA LEU A 78 -3.12 3.19 0.74
C LEU A 78 -4.28 3.19 -0.26
N ALA A 79 -4.11 3.92 -1.35
CA ALA A 79 -5.05 3.95 -2.48
C ALA A 79 -4.34 3.93 -3.82
N ASN A 80 -5.00 3.39 -4.85
CA ASN A 80 -4.47 3.19 -6.20
C ASN A 80 -3.15 2.40 -6.20
N ILE A 81 -3.11 1.31 -5.43
CA ILE A 81 -1.96 0.41 -5.32
C ILE A 81 -2.27 -0.91 -6.02
N SER A 82 -1.27 -1.46 -6.70
CA SER A 82 -1.35 -2.76 -7.39
C SER A 82 -0.71 -3.90 -6.60
N GLN A 83 0.20 -3.58 -5.69
CA GLN A 83 0.89 -4.57 -4.88
C GLN A 83 1.29 -4.02 -3.51
N ILE A 84 1.15 -4.85 -2.48
CA ILE A 84 1.76 -4.66 -1.17
C ILE A 84 2.65 -5.88 -0.90
N SER A 85 3.94 -5.65 -0.70
CA SER A 85 4.93 -6.66 -0.33
C SER A 85 5.19 -6.59 1.17
N GLY A 86 4.91 -7.68 1.88
CA GLY A 86 5.08 -7.78 3.32
C GLY A 86 4.42 -9.02 3.89
N ASN A 87 4.72 -9.33 5.15
CA ASN A 87 4.32 -10.59 5.79
C ASN A 87 3.03 -10.45 6.62
N ALA A 88 2.37 -9.30 6.55
CA ALA A 88 1.14 -9.03 7.28
C ALA A 88 0.01 -9.97 6.84
N ALA A 89 -0.92 -10.27 7.74
CA ALA A 89 -2.18 -10.90 7.37
C ALA A 89 -3.04 -9.92 6.55
N VAL A 90 -4.05 -10.43 5.85
CA VAL A 90 -4.96 -9.59 5.08
C VAL A 90 -6.41 -9.94 5.39
N ALA A 91 -7.26 -8.94 5.50
CA ALA A 91 -8.69 -9.14 5.68
C ALA A 91 -9.51 -8.33 4.68
N ASN A 92 -10.63 -8.88 4.25
CA ASN A 92 -11.63 -8.14 3.47
C ASN A 92 -12.58 -7.40 4.41
N THR A 93 -12.58 -6.06 4.35
CA THR A 93 -13.50 -5.19 5.11
C THR A 93 -14.36 -4.33 4.18
N SER A 94 -14.30 -4.56 2.87
CA SER A 94 -14.92 -3.73 1.82
C SER A 94 -16.45 -3.89 1.71
N ASN A 95 -17.09 -4.65 2.61
CA ASN A 95 -18.51 -5.05 2.58
C ASN A 95 -18.97 -5.70 1.26
N SER A 96 -18.01 -6.13 0.42
CA SER A 96 -18.25 -6.72 -0.90
C SER A 96 -17.55 -8.07 -0.97
N GLY A 97 -18.17 -9.05 -1.63
CA GLY A 97 -17.50 -10.30 -1.95
C GLY A 97 -16.33 -10.05 -2.89
N LEU A 98 -15.19 -10.71 -2.65
CA LEU A 98 -13.99 -10.57 -3.46
C LEU A 98 -13.58 -11.92 -4.05
N ASP A 99 -13.28 -11.91 -5.34
CA ASP A 99 -12.53 -13.01 -5.94
C ASP A 99 -11.09 -12.97 -5.43
N VAL A 100 -10.62 -14.12 -4.92
CA VAL A 100 -9.26 -14.28 -4.42
C VAL A 100 -8.54 -15.30 -5.29
N THR A 101 -7.46 -14.86 -5.93
CA THR A 101 -6.58 -15.74 -6.70
C THR A 101 -5.33 -16.03 -5.90
N LEU A 102 -5.03 -17.31 -5.66
CA LEU A 102 -3.80 -17.75 -5.00
C LEU A 102 -2.74 -18.04 -6.06
N ASN A 103 -1.53 -17.53 -5.88
CA ASN A 103 -0.36 -17.99 -6.65
C ASN A 103 0.78 -18.29 -5.67
N ASP A 104 1.72 -19.16 -6.03
CA ASP A 104 2.74 -19.64 -5.09
C ASP A 104 3.46 -18.49 -4.34
N GLY A 105 3.17 -18.36 -3.03
CA GLY A 105 3.74 -17.34 -2.13
C GLY A 105 3.07 -15.96 -2.15
N ASN A 106 1.95 -15.79 -2.84
CA ASN A 106 1.17 -14.56 -2.87
C ASN A 106 -0.32 -14.83 -3.12
N PHE A 107 -1.15 -13.81 -2.95
CA PHE A 107 -2.51 -13.86 -3.49
C PHE A 107 -2.92 -12.49 -3.99
N GLN A 108 -3.95 -12.48 -4.81
CA GLN A 108 -4.53 -11.27 -5.36
C GLN A 108 -5.99 -11.16 -4.92
N ALA A 109 -6.37 -9.98 -4.43
CA ALA A 109 -7.74 -9.64 -4.06
C ALA A 109 -7.97 -8.13 -4.29
N ALA A 110 -9.17 -7.75 -4.75
CA ALA A 110 -9.54 -6.35 -5.02
C ALA A 110 -8.51 -5.58 -5.90
N GLY A 111 -7.87 -6.27 -6.85
CA GLY A 111 -6.86 -5.68 -7.74
C GLY A 111 -5.49 -5.45 -7.09
N ILE A 112 -5.27 -5.88 -5.84
CA ILE A 112 -3.99 -5.79 -5.12
C ILE A 112 -3.37 -7.18 -5.04
N THR A 113 -2.09 -7.29 -5.39
CA THR A 113 -1.27 -8.45 -5.09
C THR A 113 -0.64 -8.29 -3.70
N PHE A 114 -0.88 -9.23 -2.80
CA PHE A 114 -0.28 -9.29 -1.48
C PHE A 114 0.87 -10.30 -1.50
N ALA A 115 2.08 -9.81 -1.71
CA ALA A 115 3.28 -10.63 -1.85
C ALA A 115 3.91 -10.93 -0.47
N GLY A 116 4.09 -12.21 -0.15
CA GLY A 116 4.63 -12.64 1.16
C GLY A 116 3.58 -12.79 2.27
N SER A 117 2.35 -12.33 2.03
CA SER A 117 1.22 -12.56 2.94
C SER A 117 0.71 -13.99 2.81
N THR A 118 0.54 -14.69 3.93
CA THR A 118 0.15 -16.11 3.97
C THR A 118 -1.23 -16.37 4.54
N ASN A 119 -1.86 -15.34 5.12
CA ASN A 119 -3.16 -15.44 5.77
C ASN A 119 -4.13 -14.42 5.16
N TYR A 120 -5.28 -14.91 4.68
CA TYR A 120 -6.39 -14.09 4.20
C TYR A 120 -7.69 -14.48 4.93
N THR A 121 -8.45 -13.49 5.39
CA THR A 121 -9.79 -13.66 5.98
C THR A 121 -10.80 -12.78 5.24
N GLY A 122 -11.84 -13.38 4.67
CA GLY A 122 -12.94 -12.64 4.06
C GLY A 122 -14.25 -13.42 4.14
N THR A 123 -15.36 -12.69 4.17
CA THR A 123 -16.73 -13.23 4.08
C THR A 123 -17.34 -12.93 2.73
#